data_AF-A0A4R1K459-F1
#
_entry.id   AF-A0A4R1K459-F1
#
_cell.length_a   1.000
_cell.length_b   1.000
_cell.length_c   1.000
_cell.angle_alpha   90.00
_cell.angle_beta   90.00
_cell.angle_gamma   90.00
#
_symmetry.space_group_name_H-M   'P 1'
#
loop_
_entity.id
_entity.type
_entity.pdbx_description
1 polymer ?
#
loop_
_entity_poly.entity_id
_entity_poly.type
_entity_poly.pdbx_seq_one_letter_code
_entity_poly.pdbx_strand_id
1 'polypeptide(L)'
;MEKIEDFLNVLRQSSGTSWMAEEIEDTFSQGISMKAQEADTDSSFFKLVPPDQLPAPEKKKRQKYETSRPFTPDEKVGVILKSIEVAFLDVPKIRHSALENLLKFDATIESIKFVPSDNDEIYQEVLHEIKATSINGDLTESQFAYDGFKRMLENGDDDTERS
;
A
#
# COMPACT_ATOMS: atom_id res chain seq x y z
N MET A 1 18.55 -2.58 -3.07
CA MET A 1 17.67 -3.68 -2.61
C MET A 1 17.59 -3.69 -1.09
N GLU A 2 18.73 -3.54 -0.40
CA GLU A 2 18.83 -3.36 1.07
C GLU A 2 17.90 -2.27 1.64
N LYS A 3 17.82 -1.10 0.97
CA LYS A 3 16.93 0.02 1.35
C LYS A 3 15.44 -0.32 1.49
N ILE A 4 14.91 -1.22 0.65
CA ILE A 4 13.49 -1.61 0.70
C ILE A 4 13.26 -2.51 1.92
N GLU A 5 14.16 -3.46 2.16
CA GLU A 5 14.09 -4.36 3.31
C GLU A 5 14.26 -3.59 4.63
N ASP A 6 15.19 -2.63 4.67
CA ASP A 6 15.39 -1.75 5.83
C ASP A 6 14.14 -0.91 6.12
N PHE A 7 13.53 -0.34 5.07
CA PHE A 7 12.28 0.39 5.21
C PHE A 7 11.14 -0.49 5.75
N LEU A 8 10.97 -1.69 5.19
CA LEU A 8 9.96 -2.64 5.67
C LEU A 8 10.23 -3.06 7.12
N ASN A 9 11.49 -3.23 7.52
CA ASN A 9 11.86 -3.50 8.91
C ASN A 9 11.47 -2.35 9.84
N VAL A 10 11.67 -1.09 9.45
CA VAL A 10 11.21 0.07 10.22
C VAL A 10 9.70 0.03 10.40
N LEU A 11 8.94 -0.25 9.33
CA LEU A 11 7.48 -0.36 9.41
C LEU A 11 7.03 -1.48 10.36
N ARG A 12 7.67 -2.66 10.30
CA ARG A 12 7.37 -3.82 11.18
C ARG A 12 7.61 -3.53 12.66
N GLN A 13 8.63 -2.73 12.97
CA GLN A 13 9.00 -2.43 14.36
C GLN A 13 8.00 -1.48 15.05
N SER A 14 7.18 -0.77 14.28
CA SER A 14 6.15 0.13 14.81
C SER A 14 4.77 -0.51 14.73
N SER A 15 4.11 -0.64 15.89
CA SER A 15 2.79 -1.27 16.01
C SER A 15 1.68 -0.60 15.20
N GLY A 16 1.80 0.70 14.93
CA GLY A 16 0.84 1.43 14.09
C GLY A 16 1.02 1.24 12.59
N THR A 17 2.13 0.63 12.17
CA THR A 17 2.54 0.54 10.75
C THR A 17 2.94 -0.86 10.30
N SER A 18 2.96 -1.84 11.21
CA SER A 18 3.37 -3.21 10.89
C SER A 18 2.50 -3.83 9.81
N TRP A 19 1.19 -3.57 9.86
CA TRP A 19 0.23 -4.00 8.84
C TRP A 19 0.59 -3.49 7.44
N MET A 20 1.19 -2.30 7.32
CA MET A 20 1.59 -1.76 6.02
C MET A 20 2.72 -2.56 5.40
N ALA A 21 3.65 -3.07 6.22
CA ALA A 21 4.73 -3.91 5.73
C ALA A 21 4.17 -5.21 5.13
N GLU A 22 3.23 -5.84 5.84
CA GLU A 22 2.56 -7.07 5.40
C GLU A 22 1.82 -6.85 4.06
N GLU A 23 1.06 -5.77 3.94
CA GLU A 23 0.33 -5.42 2.70
C GLU A 23 1.27 -5.12 1.52
N ILE A 24 2.38 -4.43 1.78
CA ILE A 24 3.39 -4.13 0.74
C ILE A 24 4.05 -5.43 0.27
N GLU A 25 4.39 -6.34 1.18
CA GLU A 25 4.99 -7.63 0.83
C GLU A 25 4.02 -8.53 0.07
N ASP A 26 2.76 -8.59 0.50
CA ASP A 26 1.73 -9.32 -0.23
C ASP A 26 1.58 -8.76 -1.64
N THR A 27 1.53 -7.43 -1.79
CA THR A 27 1.51 -6.76 -3.09
C THR A 27 2.72 -7.14 -3.94
N PHE A 28 3.93 -7.13 -3.38
CA PHE A 28 5.13 -7.57 -4.09
C PHE A 28 5.08 -9.02 -4.55
N SER A 29 4.46 -9.90 -3.75
CA SER A 29 4.30 -11.31 -4.06
C SER A 29 3.30 -11.55 -5.20
N GLN A 30 2.23 -10.73 -5.28
CA GLN A 30 1.24 -10.81 -6.35
C GLN A 30 1.81 -10.38 -7.71
N GLY A 31 2.71 -9.39 -7.72
CA GLY A 31 3.36 -8.90 -8.92
C GLY A 31 2.48 -7.95 -9.76
N ILE A 32 2.98 -7.57 -10.94
CA ILE A 32 2.27 -6.73 -11.90
C ILE A 32 1.58 -7.61 -12.93
N SER A 33 0.26 -7.49 -13.04
CA SER A 33 -0.51 -8.13 -14.10
C SER A 33 -0.13 -7.57 -15.46
N MET A 34 0.11 -8.47 -16.41
CA MET A 34 0.48 -8.16 -17.79
C MET A 34 -0.14 -9.16 -18.75
N LYS A 35 -0.24 -8.79 -20.01
CA LYS A 35 -0.74 -9.71 -21.04
C LYS A 35 0.35 -10.70 -21.41
N ALA A 36 -0.02 -11.96 -21.65
CA ALA A 36 0.96 -12.97 -22.06
C ALA A 36 1.71 -12.60 -23.35
N GLN A 37 1.12 -11.79 -24.23
CA GLN A 37 1.78 -11.26 -25.42
C GLN A 37 2.95 -10.30 -25.08
N GLU A 38 2.82 -9.51 -24.01
CA GLU A 38 3.88 -8.61 -23.54
C GLU A 38 4.97 -9.42 -22.83
N ALA A 39 4.58 -10.45 -22.06
CA ALA A 39 5.49 -11.41 -21.45
C ALA A 39 6.35 -12.19 -22.47
N ASP A 40 5.78 -12.51 -23.65
CA ASP A 40 6.51 -13.17 -24.74
C ASP A 40 7.64 -12.27 -25.32
N THR A 41 7.50 -10.94 -25.22
CA THR A 41 8.53 -9.98 -25.67
C THR A 41 9.55 -9.63 -24.58
N ASP A 42 9.22 -9.90 -23.32
CA ASP A 42 10.08 -9.65 -22.17
C ASP A 42 10.71 -10.94 -21.64
N SER A 43 11.79 -11.36 -22.31
CA SER A 43 12.52 -12.59 -21.98
C SER A 43 13.21 -12.58 -20.61
N SER A 44 13.21 -11.43 -19.92
CA SER A 44 13.93 -11.27 -18.66
C SER A 44 13.19 -11.92 -17.48
N PHE A 45 11.86 -12.00 -17.54
CA PHE A 45 11.03 -12.53 -16.44
C PHE A 45 10.36 -13.87 -16.73
N PHE A 46 10.16 -14.24 -18.01
CA PHE A 46 9.50 -15.49 -18.35
C PHE A 46 10.27 -16.31 -19.38
N LYS A 47 10.52 -17.58 -19.06
CA LYS A 47 10.91 -18.59 -20.05
C LYS A 47 9.66 -19.24 -20.64
N LEU A 48 8.96 -18.48 -21.48
CA LEU A 48 7.85 -18.98 -22.26
C LEU A 48 8.38 -19.65 -23.54
N VAL A 49 7.79 -20.79 -23.95
CA VAL A 49 8.07 -21.38 -25.27
C VAL A 49 7.81 -20.31 -26.33
N PRO A 50 8.77 -20.02 -27.25
CA PRO A 50 8.62 -18.97 -28.24
C PRO A 50 7.35 -19.14 -29.08
N PRO A 51 6.64 -18.05 -29.43
CA PRO A 51 5.37 -18.12 -30.17
C PRO A 51 5.47 -18.80 -31.53
N ASP A 52 6.66 -18.94 -32.09
CA ASP A 52 6.92 -19.57 -33.40
C ASP A 52 7.07 -21.09 -33.30
N GLN A 53 7.19 -21.61 -32.07
CA GLN A 53 7.20 -23.05 -31.78
C GLN A 53 5.82 -23.57 -31.35
N LEU A 54 4.83 -22.69 -31.22
CA LEU A 54 3.46 -23.05 -30.82
C LEU A 54 2.55 -23.24 -32.05
N PRO A 55 1.68 -24.27 -32.05
CA PRO A 55 0.61 -24.40 -33.03
C PRO A 55 -0.29 -23.15 -33.09
N ALA A 56 -0.76 -22.76 -34.28
CA ALA A 56 -1.64 -21.61 -34.48
C ALA A 56 -2.86 -21.51 -33.53
N PRO A 57 -3.60 -22.59 -33.19
CA PRO A 57 -4.70 -22.50 -32.24
C PRO A 57 -4.23 -22.22 -30.80
N GLU A 58 -3.05 -22.70 -30.40
CA GLU A 58 -2.48 -22.43 -29.07
C GLU A 58 -1.94 -21.01 -28.95
N LYS A 59 -1.32 -20.49 -30.03
CA LYS A 59 -0.89 -19.09 -30.11
C LYS A 59 -2.04 -18.11 -29.88
N LYS A 60 -3.21 -18.37 -30.49
CA LYS A 60 -4.44 -17.57 -30.28
C LYS A 60 -5.02 -17.67 -28.88
N LYS A 61 -4.89 -18.83 -28.22
CA LYS A 61 -5.32 -18.99 -26.82
C LYS A 61 -4.38 -18.22 -25.90
N ARG A 62 -3.06 -18.32 -26.12
CA ARG A 62 -2.06 -17.67 -25.28
C ARG A 62 -2.21 -16.16 -25.20
N GLN A 63 -2.49 -15.53 -26.34
CA GLN A 63 -2.72 -14.07 -26.44
C GLN A 63 -3.89 -13.56 -25.58
N LYS A 64 -4.78 -14.44 -25.11
CA LYS A 64 -5.94 -14.07 -24.29
C LYS A 64 -5.68 -14.20 -22.78
N TYR A 65 -4.54 -14.76 -22.37
CA TYR A 65 -4.24 -14.94 -20.96
C TYR A 65 -3.49 -13.73 -20.40
N GLU A 66 -3.76 -13.44 -19.14
CA GLU A 66 -2.98 -12.56 -18.30
C GLU A 66 -2.00 -13.40 -17.47
N THR A 67 -0.87 -12.81 -17.16
CA THR A 67 0.18 -13.38 -16.30
C THR A 67 0.69 -12.28 -15.38
N SER A 68 1.37 -12.62 -14.28
CA SER A 68 2.02 -11.63 -13.42
C SER A 68 3.53 -11.73 -13.51
N ARG A 69 4.22 -10.59 -13.51
CA ARG A 69 5.68 -10.52 -13.35
C ARG A 69 6.06 -9.90 -12.02
N PRO A 70 7.26 -10.17 -11.49
CA PRO A 70 7.78 -9.45 -10.34
C PRO A 70 7.91 -7.94 -10.61
N PHE A 71 7.76 -7.15 -9.55
CA PHE A 71 8.09 -5.73 -9.57
C PHE A 71 9.60 -5.52 -9.77
N THR A 72 9.96 -4.57 -10.62
CA THR A 72 11.33 -4.03 -10.67
C THR A 72 11.62 -3.21 -9.41
N PRO A 73 12.91 -2.95 -9.07
CA PRO A 73 13.26 -2.16 -7.89
C PRO A 73 12.58 -0.78 -7.84
N ASP A 74 12.50 -0.06 -8.97
CA ASP A 74 11.90 1.27 -9.02
C ASP A 74 10.37 1.21 -8.84
N GLU A 75 9.71 0.20 -9.40
CA GLU A 75 8.27 -0.01 -9.21
C GLU A 75 7.95 -0.38 -7.76
N LYS A 76 8.83 -1.12 -7.07
CA LYS A 76 8.68 -1.41 -5.64
C LYS A 76 8.71 -0.14 -4.80
N VAL A 77 9.60 0.80 -5.11
CA VAL A 77 9.62 2.11 -4.45
C VAL A 77 8.30 2.86 -4.71
N GLY A 78 7.78 2.81 -5.94
CA GLY A 78 6.49 3.39 -6.28
C GLY A 78 5.32 2.82 -5.46
N VAL A 79 5.27 1.49 -5.28
CA VAL A 79 4.27 0.83 -4.43
C VAL A 79 4.38 1.31 -2.99
N ILE A 80 5.59 1.33 -2.43
CA ILE A 80 5.82 1.79 -1.05
C ILE A 80 5.35 3.24 -0.86
N LEU A 81 5.75 4.14 -1.77
CA LEU A 81 5.35 5.55 -1.74
C LEU A 81 3.82 5.68 -1.80
N LYS A 82 3.16 4.89 -2.62
CA LYS A 82 1.70 4.92 -2.70
C LYS A 82 1.05 4.39 -1.42
N SER A 83 1.57 3.32 -0.83
CA SER A 83 1.05 2.78 0.42
C SER A 83 1.16 3.77 1.58
N ILE A 84 2.29 4.48 1.71
CA ILE A 84 2.42 5.53 2.74
C ILE A 84 1.54 6.74 2.45
N GLU A 85 1.36 7.13 1.19
CA GLU A 85 0.45 8.22 0.81
C GLU A 85 -0.99 7.88 1.23
N VAL A 86 -1.45 6.67 0.92
CA VAL A 86 -2.81 6.23 1.28
C VAL A 86 -2.99 6.20 2.79
N ALA A 87 -2.06 5.58 3.52
CA ALA A 87 -2.18 5.40 4.96
C ALA A 87 -2.11 6.71 5.75
N PHE A 88 -1.24 7.64 5.35
CA PHE A 88 -0.97 8.86 6.11
C PHE A 88 -1.59 10.13 5.54
N LEU A 89 -2.02 10.14 4.28
CA LEU A 89 -2.69 11.31 3.70
C LEU A 89 -4.15 11.01 3.38
N ASP A 90 -4.43 9.98 2.57
CA ASP A 90 -5.78 9.78 2.04
C ASP A 90 -6.75 9.30 3.12
N VAL A 91 -6.37 8.28 3.90
CA VAL A 91 -7.21 7.74 4.99
C VAL A 91 -7.53 8.82 6.03
N PRO A 92 -6.56 9.59 6.56
CA PRO A 92 -6.85 10.71 7.47
C PRO A 92 -7.76 11.77 6.87
N LYS A 93 -7.60 12.14 5.58
CA LYS A 93 -8.50 13.08 4.90
C LYS A 93 -9.93 12.55 4.78
N ILE A 94 -10.09 11.26 4.46
CA ILE A 94 -11.40 10.61 4.39
C ILE A 94 -12.07 10.63 5.77
N ARG A 95 -11.33 10.27 6.83
CA ARG A 95 -11.80 10.32 8.22
C ARG A 95 -12.23 11.72 8.61
N HIS A 96 -11.43 12.71 8.26
CA HIS A 96 -11.72 14.12 8.51
C HIS A 96 -13.03 14.56 7.85
N SER A 97 -13.13 14.32 6.54
CA SER A 97 -14.33 14.67 5.76
C SER A 97 -15.59 13.96 6.27
N ALA A 98 -15.48 12.68 6.64
CA ALA A 98 -16.60 11.91 7.18
C ALA A 98 -17.13 12.54 8.48
N LEU A 99 -16.24 12.90 9.42
CA LEU A 99 -16.68 13.49 10.67
C LEU A 99 -17.22 14.91 10.49
N GLU A 100 -16.59 15.74 9.66
CA GLU A 100 -17.14 17.07 9.35
C GLU A 100 -18.56 16.99 8.79
N ASN A 101 -18.83 16.03 7.91
CA ASN A 101 -20.15 15.85 7.35
C ASN A 101 -21.16 15.34 8.38
N LEU A 102 -20.74 14.48 9.31
CA LEU A 102 -21.59 14.05 10.43
C LEU A 102 -21.89 15.22 11.38
N LEU A 103 -20.90 16.03 11.72
CA LEU A 103 -21.07 17.22 12.57
C LEU A 103 -21.98 18.29 11.96
N LYS A 104 -22.00 18.39 10.62
CA LYS A 104 -22.97 19.25 9.91
C LYS A 104 -24.40 18.74 10.04
N PHE A 105 -24.59 17.43 10.19
CA PHE A 105 -25.90 16.82 10.38
C PHE A 105 -26.36 16.92 11.84
N ASP A 106 -25.47 16.62 12.79
CA ASP A 106 -25.72 16.68 14.23
C ASP A 106 -24.46 17.13 14.99
N ALA A 107 -24.53 18.31 15.60
CA ALA A 107 -23.44 18.92 16.35
C ALA A 107 -23.13 18.22 17.68
N THR A 108 -23.96 17.26 18.12
CA THR A 108 -23.75 16.47 19.34
C THR A 108 -22.88 15.23 19.11
N ILE A 109 -22.52 14.92 17.87
CA ILE A 109 -21.64 13.79 17.54
C ILE A 109 -20.22 14.09 18.02
N GLU A 110 -19.72 13.32 18.99
CA GLU A 110 -18.38 13.50 19.56
C GLU A 110 -17.33 12.59 18.90
N SER A 111 -17.73 11.41 18.41
CA SER A 111 -16.82 10.45 17.80
C SER A 111 -17.49 9.45 16.85
N ILE A 112 -16.69 8.83 15.99
CA ILE A 112 -17.06 7.64 15.20
C ILE A 112 -16.32 6.44 15.80
N LYS A 113 -17.06 5.39 16.15
CA LYS A 113 -16.50 4.13 16.67
C LYS A 113 -16.66 3.01 15.66
N PHE A 114 -15.57 2.32 15.37
CA PHE A 114 -15.57 1.14 14.51
C PHE A 114 -15.62 -0.10 15.41
N VAL A 115 -16.67 -0.89 15.20
CA VAL A 115 -16.89 -2.15 15.91
C VAL A 115 -16.97 -3.30 14.89
N PRO A 116 -16.48 -4.51 15.23
CA PRO A 116 -16.65 -5.68 14.38
C PRO A 116 -18.14 -5.96 14.13
N SER A 117 -18.49 -6.41 12.93
CA SER A 117 -19.88 -6.78 12.58
C SER A 117 -20.37 -8.07 13.22
N ASP A 118 -19.46 -8.93 13.70
CA ASP A 118 -19.73 -10.36 13.92
C ASP A 118 -19.92 -10.77 15.39
N ASN A 119 -20.05 -9.84 16.33
CA ASN A 119 -20.26 -10.18 17.74
C ASN A 119 -21.68 -9.87 18.23
N ASP A 120 -22.47 -10.94 18.38
CA ASP A 120 -23.79 -10.95 19.03
C ASP A 120 -23.73 -10.75 20.57
N GLU A 121 -22.55 -10.56 21.17
CA GLU A 121 -22.39 -10.38 22.62
C GLU A 121 -21.65 -9.08 23.02
N ILE A 122 -22.19 -8.46 24.08
CA ILE A 122 -22.12 -7.08 24.58
C ILE A 122 -20.73 -6.56 25.00
N TYR A 123 -19.64 -7.29 24.75
CA TYR A 123 -18.28 -6.79 24.99
C TYR A 123 -17.68 -6.25 23.69
N GLN A 124 -18.11 -5.05 23.31
CA GLN A 124 -17.55 -4.31 22.18
C GLN A 124 -16.20 -3.71 22.58
N GLU A 125 -15.12 -4.41 22.29
CA GLU A 125 -13.81 -3.79 22.22
C GLU A 125 -13.84 -2.80 21.06
N VAL A 126 -13.74 -1.51 21.36
CA VAL A 126 -13.69 -0.46 20.33
C VAL A 126 -12.37 -0.65 19.59
N LEU A 127 -12.42 -1.14 18.35
CA LEU A 127 -11.23 -1.35 17.54
C LEU A 127 -10.55 -0.02 17.21
N HIS A 128 -11.36 1.00 16.94
CA HIS A 128 -10.89 2.32 16.59
C HIS A 128 -11.94 3.39 16.90
N GLU A 129 -11.50 4.53 17.43
CA GLU A 129 -12.34 5.69 17.70
C GLU A 129 -11.72 6.94 17.05
N ILE A 130 -12.52 7.68 16.29
CA ILE A 130 -12.14 8.98 15.72
C ILE A 130 -12.89 10.05 16.50
N LYS A 131 -12.17 10.91 17.23
CA LYS A 131 -12.76 11.98 18.05
C LYS A 131 -12.80 13.30 17.30
N ALA A 132 -13.88 14.06 17.48
CA ALA A 132 -14.02 15.40 16.90
C ALA A 132 -12.92 16.36 17.34
N THR A 133 -12.41 16.19 18.55
CA THR A 133 -11.39 17.08 19.13
C THR A 133 -9.97 16.83 18.61
N SER A 134 -9.66 15.67 18.03
CA SER A 134 -8.29 15.33 17.58
C SER A 134 -8.08 15.58 16.09
N ILE A 135 -9.14 15.79 15.32
CA ILE A 135 -9.13 15.59 13.86
C ILE A 135 -8.15 16.48 13.08
N ASN A 136 -7.93 17.72 13.55
CA ASN A 136 -6.98 18.64 12.92
C ASN A 136 -5.52 18.35 13.34
N GLY A 137 -5.32 17.85 14.56
CA GLY A 137 -4.03 17.36 15.04
C GLY A 137 -3.61 16.12 14.26
N ASP A 138 -4.54 15.18 14.08
CA ASP A 138 -4.33 13.93 13.37
C ASP A 138 -3.85 14.16 11.91
N LEU A 139 -4.39 15.15 11.19
CA LEU A 139 -3.94 15.50 9.84
C LEU A 139 -2.50 16.03 9.82
N THR A 140 -2.15 16.87 10.79
CA THR A 140 -0.80 17.47 10.87
C THR A 140 0.24 16.43 11.23
N GLU A 141 -0.06 15.58 12.21
CA GLU A 141 0.80 14.47 12.62
C GLU A 141 0.97 13.46 11.48
N SER A 142 -0.11 13.14 10.76
CA SER A 142 -0.05 12.21 9.64
C SER A 142 0.75 12.79 8.46
N GLN A 143 0.64 14.09 8.17
CA GLN A 143 1.48 14.76 7.18
C GLN A 143 2.97 14.72 7.58
N PHE A 144 3.27 14.99 8.86
CA PHE A 144 4.65 14.91 9.36
C PHE A 144 5.23 13.50 9.24
N ALA A 145 4.44 12.48 9.57
CA ALA A 145 4.82 11.08 9.40
C ALA A 145 5.09 10.73 7.93
N TYR A 146 4.18 11.13 7.02
CA TYR A 146 4.36 10.95 5.58
C TYR A 146 5.66 11.59 5.08
N ASP A 147 5.92 12.85 5.44
CA ASP A 147 7.15 13.55 5.03
C ASP A 147 8.41 12.90 5.62
N GLY A 148 8.31 12.30 6.80
CA GLY A 148 9.38 11.51 7.42
C GLY A 148 9.69 10.24 6.64
N PHE A 149 8.66 9.44 6.33
CA PHE A 149 8.82 8.20 5.56
C PHE A 149 9.30 8.46 4.13
N LYS A 150 8.75 9.49 3.48
CA LYS A 150 9.17 9.90 2.14
C LYS A 150 10.65 10.28 2.12
N ARG A 151 11.11 11.11 3.07
CA ARG A 151 12.53 11.47 3.19
C ARG A 151 13.42 10.26 3.48
N MET A 152 12.96 9.28 4.25
CA MET A 152 13.73 8.06 4.51
C MET A 152 13.96 7.24 3.22
N LEU A 153 12.96 7.21 2.33
CA LEU A 153 13.08 6.56 1.02
C LEU A 153 13.94 7.36 0.04
N GLU A 154 13.89 8.69 0.08
CA GLU A 154 14.64 9.58 -0.81
C GLU A 154 16.11 9.80 -0.38
N ASN A 155 16.38 9.96 0.92
CA ASN A 155 17.71 10.35 1.45
C ASN A 155 18.64 9.16 1.75
N GLY A 156 18.20 7.93 1.53
CA GLY A 156 19.10 6.76 1.64
C GLY A 156 20.26 6.77 0.63
N ASP A 157 20.43 7.82 -0.19
CA ASP A 157 21.51 8.00 -1.16
C ASP A 157 22.74 8.77 -0.62
N ASP A 158 22.67 9.48 0.52
CA ASP A 158 23.67 10.52 0.84
C ASP A 158 24.74 10.16 1.89
N ASP A 159 24.67 8.97 2.52
CA ASP A 159 25.62 8.58 3.58
C ASP A 159 26.82 7.74 3.09
N THR A 160 26.94 7.45 1.79
CA THR A 160 28.08 6.68 1.23
C THR A 160 29.29 7.50 0.78
N GLU A 161 29.28 8.84 0.86
CA GLU A 161 30.43 9.69 0.46
C GLU A 161 31.04 10.53 1.59
N ARG A 162 30.82 10.16 2.85
CA ARG A 162 31.54 10.76 3.99
C ARG A 162 32.19 9.72 4.88
N SER A 163 33.26 9.10 4.38
CA SER A 163 34.29 8.43 5.19
C SER A 163 35.66 8.56 4.54
#